data_AF-A0A3Q1HGA2-F1
#
_entry.id   AF-A0A3Q1HGA2-F1
#
_cell.length_a   1.000
_cell.length_b   1.000
_cell.length_c   1.000
_cell.angle_alpha   90.00
_cell.angle_beta   90.00
_cell.angle_gamma   90.00
#
_symmetry.space_group_name_H-M   'P 1'
#
loop_
_entity.id
_entity.type
_entity.pdbx_description
1 polymer ?
#
loop_
_entity_poly.entity_id
_entity_poly.type
_entity_poly.pdbx_seq_one_letter_code
_entity_poly.pdbx_strand_id
1 'polypeptide(L)'
;PRYHLFHTPGPGAYSPEKAPPCNLQRRPPSYTMGARTHYRSTDAVPAPNKYSLPPLMGSQIPNKPASASYTMSGSFSTGGPSVDLAKTPGPCGYNSTDPSVYLTKQPAFSMLGRHNLPRDSTKKPGPGTYNPERVTVHKARAPAYSLGIRHSEFVTPLVVIVSD
;
A
#
# COMPACT_ATOMS: atom_id res chain seq x y z
N PRO A 1 56.51 74.81 7.26
CA PRO A 1 57.74 74.29 7.90
C PRO A 1 57.74 74.53 9.41
N ARG A 2 57.36 73.53 10.22
CA ARG A 2 57.37 73.60 11.69
C ARG A 2 58.65 72.96 12.21
N TYR A 3 59.49 73.75 12.88
CA TYR A 3 60.65 73.26 13.61
C TYR A 3 60.16 72.49 14.84
N HIS A 4 60.40 71.18 14.89
CA HIS A 4 60.23 70.40 16.13
C HIS A 4 61.47 70.64 16.99
N LEU A 5 61.30 71.34 18.13
CA LEU A 5 62.32 71.38 19.18
C LEU A 5 62.54 69.95 19.68
N PHE A 6 63.78 69.45 19.54
CA PHE A 6 64.22 68.17 20.08
C PHE A 6 64.06 68.21 21.61
N HIS A 7 63.05 67.51 22.15
CA HIS A 7 62.89 67.33 23.58
C HIS A 7 63.79 66.18 24.03
N THR A 8 64.83 66.49 24.80
CA THR A 8 65.59 65.48 25.51
C THR A 8 64.75 64.92 26.65
N PRO A 9 64.71 63.59 26.84
CA PRO A 9 63.99 63.00 27.96
C PRO A 9 64.58 63.51 29.28
N GLY A 10 63.71 63.89 30.22
CA GLY A 10 64.11 64.38 31.54
C GLY A 10 64.80 63.30 32.38
N PRO A 11 65.46 63.69 33.48
CA PRO A 11 66.11 62.75 34.39
C PRO A 11 65.06 61.74 34.92
N GLY A 12 65.32 60.44 34.75
CA GLY A 12 64.42 59.34 35.12
C GLY A 12 63.52 58.80 33.99
N ALA A 13 63.50 59.42 32.81
CA ALA A 13 62.73 58.93 31.65
C ALA A 13 63.47 57.87 30.81
N TYR A 14 64.76 57.61 31.10
CA TYR A 14 65.50 56.49 30.54
C TYR A 14 65.35 55.25 31.44
N SER A 15 64.80 54.16 30.89
CA SER A 15 64.75 52.84 31.53
C SER A 15 65.63 51.84 30.74
N PRO A 16 66.96 51.85 30.92
CA PRO A 16 67.86 50.98 30.17
C PRO A 16 67.64 49.50 30.48
N GLU A 17 67.03 49.15 31.61
CA GLU A 17 66.66 47.75 31.93
C GLU A 17 65.53 47.19 31.07
N LYS A 18 64.71 48.04 30.44
CA LYS A 18 63.70 47.60 29.47
C LYS A 18 64.28 47.45 28.07
N ALA A 19 65.49 47.94 27.83
CA ALA A 19 66.15 47.73 26.56
C ALA A 19 66.49 46.23 26.45
N PRO A 20 66.15 45.56 25.33
CA PRO A 20 66.66 44.23 25.07
C PRO A 20 68.19 44.26 25.23
N PRO A 21 68.82 43.25 25.86
CA PRO A 21 70.26 43.23 25.99
C PRO A 21 70.86 43.39 24.60
N CYS A 22 71.72 44.40 24.43
CA CYS A 22 72.47 44.66 23.21
C CYS A 22 73.50 43.53 23.00
N ASN A 23 72.99 42.34 22.72
CA ASN A 23 73.79 41.20 22.32
C ASN A 23 74.38 41.54 20.96
N LEU A 24 75.65 41.94 20.93
CA LEU A 24 76.47 42.10 19.73
C LEU A 24 76.65 40.79 18.93
N GLN A 25 76.05 39.69 19.40
CA GLN A 25 76.06 38.40 18.72
C GLN A 25 74.85 38.29 17.80
N ARG A 26 75.13 38.16 16.50
CA ARG A 26 74.17 37.89 15.45
C ARG A 26 73.43 36.58 15.75
N ARG A 27 72.19 36.66 16.22
CA ARG A 27 71.35 35.47 16.40
C ARG A 27 71.02 34.88 15.02
N PRO A 28 71.14 33.56 14.82
CA PRO A 28 70.65 32.93 13.60
C PRO A 28 69.13 33.17 13.47
N PRO A 29 68.60 33.31 12.24
CA PRO A 29 67.17 33.46 12.05
C PRO A 29 66.43 32.24 12.62
N SER A 30 65.43 32.49 13.47
CA SER A 30 64.54 31.46 14.00
C SER A 30 63.28 31.44 13.15
N TYR A 31 63.13 30.40 12.32
CA TYR A 31 61.92 30.19 11.53
C TYR A 31 60.98 29.26 12.30
N THR A 32 59.80 29.76 12.66
CA THR A 32 58.68 28.87 12.99
C THR A 32 58.11 28.32 11.70
N MET A 33 58.20 27.01 11.51
CA MET A 33 57.35 26.33 10.53
C MET A 33 55.90 26.66 10.91
N GLY A 34 55.15 27.27 10.00
CA GLY A 34 53.78 27.71 10.26
C GLY A 34 52.92 26.59 10.84
N ALA A 35 51.81 26.96 11.48
CA ALA A 35 50.87 26.01 12.07
C ALA A 35 50.58 24.86 11.10
N ARG A 36 50.69 23.60 11.58
CA ARG A 36 50.25 22.45 10.79
C ARG A 36 48.81 22.71 10.39
N THR A 37 48.53 22.65 9.09
CA THR A 37 47.14 22.66 8.62
C THR A 37 46.41 21.58 9.40
N HIS A 38 45.33 21.94 10.10
CA HIS A 38 44.47 20.95 10.74
C HIS A 38 44.13 19.93 9.66
N TYR A 39 44.37 18.63 9.93
CA TYR A 39 43.76 17.58 9.13
C TYR A 39 42.27 17.89 9.10
N ARG A 40 41.76 18.24 7.91
CA ARG A 40 40.32 18.48 7.75
C ARG A 40 39.65 17.16 8.08
N SER A 41 39.01 17.07 9.23
CA SER A 41 38.23 15.91 9.68
C SER A 41 36.94 15.71 8.86
N THR A 42 36.76 16.46 7.79
CA THR A 42 35.51 16.61 7.05
C THR A 42 35.56 16.04 5.64
N ASP A 43 36.71 15.56 5.17
CA ASP A 43 36.71 14.82 3.91
C ASP A 43 36.35 13.38 4.25
N ALA A 44 35.06 13.07 4.13
CA ALA A 44 34.55 11.72 4.27
C ALA A 44 35.11 10.88 3.12
N VAL A 45 36.34 10.42 3.25
CA VAL A 45 36.94 9.46 2.32
C VAL A 45 36.08 8.21 2.39
N PRO A 46 35.30 7.90 1.34
CA PRO A 46 34.44 6.73 1.37
C PRO A 46 35.31 5.47 1.49
N ALA A 47 34.75 4.41 2.08
CA ALA A 47 35.42 3.11 2.08
C ALA A 47 35.78 2.70 0.62
N PRO A 48 36.80 1.84 0.40
CA PRO A 48 37.25 1.46 -0.94
C PRO A 48 36.13 0.95 -1.87
N ASN A 49 35.07 0.39 -1.29
CA ASN A 49 33.88 -0.12 -1.97
C ASN A 49 32.69 0.87 -2.04
N LYS A 50 32.88 2.14 -1.65
CA LYS A 50 31.83 3.16 -1.52
C LYS A 50 32.02 4.36 -2.45
N TYR A 51 33.01 4.32 -3.34
CA TYR A 51 33.09 5.31 -4.42
C TYR A 51 31.88 5.13 -5.35
N SER A 52 31.06 6.17 -5.44
CA SER A 52 29.95 6.24 -6.39
C SER A 52 30.06 7.56 -7.15
N LEU A 53 29.90 7.49 -8.48
CA LEU A 53 29.87 8.70 -9.29
C LEU A 53 28.58 9.48 -8.98
N PRO A 54 28.64 10.82 -8.93
CA PRO A 54 27.43 11.62 -8.85
C PRO A 54 26.48 11.30 -10.01
N PRO A 55 25.15 11.32 -9.78
CA PRO A 55 24.17 11.07 -10.83
C PRO A 55 24.33 12.10 -11.96
N LEU A 56 24.31 11.62 -13.21
CA LEU A 56 24.50 12.45 -14.41
C LEU A 56 23.17 12.99 -15.00
N MET A 57 22.04 12.48 -14.49
CA MET A 57 20.67 12.77 -14.89
C MET A 57 19.78 12.91 -13.65
N GLY A 58 18.79 13.79 -13.69
CA GLY A 58 17.90 14.10 -12.56
C GLY A 58 18.16 15.48 -11.95
N SER A 59 17.43 15.83 -10.89
CA SER A 59 17.45 17.17 -10.29
C SER A 59 18.66 17.47 -9.39
N GLN A 60 19.44 16.46 -8.99
CA GLN A 60 20.54 16.60 -8.03
C GLN A 60 21.91 16.35 -8.66
N ILE A 61 22.25 17.13 -9.69
CA ILE A 61 23.55 17.03 -10.35
C ILE A 61 24.50 18.09 -9.75
N PRO A 62 25.64 17.71 -9.14
CA PRO A 62 26.50 18.67 -8.44
C PRO A 62 27.18 19.71 -9.34
N ASN A 63 27.48 19.35 -10.60
CA ASN A 63 28.38 20.10 -11.46
C ASN A 63 27.69 20.93 -12.57
N LYS A 64 26.36 20.86 -12.70
CA LYS A 64 25.60 21.61 -13.70
C LYS A 64 24.19 21.92 -13.19
N PRO A 65 23.57 23.03 -13.64
CA PRO A 65 22.18 23.30 -13.32
C PRO A 65 21.30 22.17 -13.86
N ALA A 66 20.40 21.66 -13.01
CA ALA A 66 19.46 20.61 -13.34
C ALA A 66 18.04 21.15 -13.31
N SER A 67 17.23 20.76 -14.30
CA SER A 67 15.80 21.08 -14.34
C SER A 67 15.03 20.26 -13.29
N ALA A 68 13.89 20.79 -12.83
CA ALA A 68 13.02 20.09 -11.90
C ALA A 68 12.60 18.71 -12.46
N SER A 69 12.75 17.67 -11.64
CA SER A 69 12.31 16.30 -11.97
C SER A 69 11.00 16.02 -11.24
N TYR A 70 9.89 16.03 -11.97
CA TYR A 70 8.57 15.68 -11.42
C TYR A 70 8.27 14.21 -11.68
N THR A 71 8.00 13.46 -10.63
CA THR A 71 7.50 12.09 -10.73
C THR A 71 6.06 12.08 -10.22
N MET A 72 5.12 11.70 -11.07
CA MET A 72 3.79 11.35 -10.59
C MET A 72 3.87 9.93 -10.06
N SER A 73 3.87 9.77 -8.74
CA SER A 73 3.65 8.45 -8.14
C SER A 73 2.23 8.01 -8.49
N GLY A 74 2.09 7.06 -9.42
CA GLY A 74 0.82 6.41 -9.65
C GLY A 74 0.42 5.64 -8.39
N SER A 75 -0.69 6.03 -7.75
CA SER A 75 -1.34 5.17 -6.77
C SER A 75 -1.96 4.00 -7.54
N PHE A 76 -1.21 2.92 -7.73
CA PHE A 76 -1.81 1.68 -8.16
C PHE A 76 -2.82 1.27 -7.09
N SER A 77 -4.08 1.06 -7.48
CA SER A 77 -5.08 0.54 -6.56
C SER A 77 -4.51 -0.71 -5.90
N THR A 78 -4.54 -0.76 -4.56
CA THR A 78 -4.03 -1.90 -3.80
C THR A 78 -4.73 -3.16 -4.32
N GLY A 79 -3.98 -4.01 -5.02
CA GLY A 79 -4.50 -5.22 -5.67
C GLY A 79 -4.74 -5.13 -7.18
N GLY A 80 -4.27 -4.09 -7.88
CA GLY A 80 -4.14 -4.12 -9.33
C GLY A 80 -3.07 -5.13 -9.80
N PRO A 81 -3.11 -5.61 -11.05
CA PRO A 81 -2.14 -6.58 -11.58
C PRO A 81 -0.68 -6.07 -11.59
N SER A 82 -0.47 -4.75 -11.48
CA SER A 82 0.86 -4.15 -11.31
C SER A 82 1.41 -4.25 -9.88
N VAL A 83 0.55 -4.46 -8.88
CA VAL A 83 0.90 -4.58 -7.46
C VAL A 83 0.86 -6.03 -7.01
N ASP A 84 -0.12 -6.79 -7.52
CA ASP A 84 -0.33 -8.19 -7.19
C ASP A 84 -0.12 -9.05 -8.45
N LEU A 85 1.12 -9.50 -8.64
CA LEU A 85 1.51 -10.37 -9.75
C LEU A 85 0.75 -11.69 -9.77
N ALA A 86 0.15 -12.12 -8.65
CA ALA A 86 -0.67 -13.32 -8.61
C ALA A 86 -1.97 -13.18 -9.43
N LYS A 87 -2.38 -11.94 -9.74
CA LYS A 87 -3.55 -11.65 -10.59
C LYS A 87 -3.22 -11.58 -12.07
N THR A 88 -1.95 -11.60 -12.45
CA THR A 88 -1.57 -11.72 -13.86
C THR A 88 -1.54 -13.19 -14.24
N PRO A 89 -2.29 -13.63 -15.27
CA PRO A 89 -2.15 -14.98 -15.77
C PRO A 89 -0.71 -15.19 -16.22
N GLY A 90 -0.11 -16.33 -15.84
CA GLY A 90 1.25 -16.68 -16.27
C GLY A 90 1.35 -16.81 -17.79
N PRO A 91 2.56 -16.98 -18.35
CA PRO A 91 2.76 -17.07 -19.80
C PRO A 91 1.99 -18.23 -20.46
N CYS A 92 1.67 -19.28 -19.71
CA CYS A 92 0.86 -20.43 -20.14
C CYS A 92 -0.61 -20.36 -19.65
N GLY A 93 -1.02 -19.27 -18.99
CA GLY A 93 -2.35 -19.10 -18.40
C GLY A 93 -3.38 -18.41 -19.30
N TYR A 94 -3.00 -18.02 -20.52
CA TYR A 94 -3.91 -17.43 -21.49
C TYR A 94 -4.70 -18.52 -22.20
N ASN A 95 -6.03 -18.50 -22.06
CA ASN A 95 -6.90 -19.36 -22.85
C ASN A 95 -6.95 -18.86 -24.30
N SER A 96 -6.81 -19.77 -25.26
CA SER A 96 -7.10 -19.45 -26.67
C SER A 96 -8.60 -19.23 -26.85
N THR A 97 -8.96 -18.13 -27.50
CA THR A 97 -10.35 -17.88 -27.89
C THR A 97 -10.76 -18.85 -29.00
N ASP A 98 -12.02 -19.29 -28.98
CA ASP A 98 -12.55 -20.12 -30.06
C ASP A 98 -12.56 -19.32 -31.38
N PRO A 99 -11.98 -19.85 -32.48
CA PRO A 99 -11.92 -19.13 -33.75
C PRO A 99 -13.28 -18.73 -34.32
N SER A 100 -14.36 -19.42 -33.96
CA SER A 100 -15.72 -19.07 -34.39
C SER A 100 -16.25 -17.76 -33.82
N VAL A 101 -15.52 -17.15 -32.88
CA VAL A 101 -15.82 -15.81 -32.35
C VAL A 101 -15.53 -14.72 -33.39
N TYR A 102 -14.49 -14.89 -34.21
CA TYR A 102 -14.05 -13.87 -35.17
C TYR A 102 -14.00 -14.37 -36.62
N LEU A 103 -14.11 -15.68 -36.85
CA LEU A 103 -14.25 -16.30 -38.16
C LEU A 103 -15.64 -16.87 -38.34
N THR A 104 -16.10 -16.89 -39.58
CA THR A 104 -17.33 -17.58 -39.96
C THR A 104 -17.19 -19.08 -39.71
N LYS A 105 -18.02 -19.61 -38.81
CA LYS A 105 -18.06 -21.04 -38.50
C LYS A 105 -18.64 -21.83 -39.67
N GLN A 106 -17.95 -22.88 -40.10
CA GLN A 106 -18.48 -23.80 -41.09
C GLN A 106 -19.69 -24.58 -40.53
N PRO A 107 -20.65 -24.97 -41.38
CA PRO A 107 -21.78 -25.77 -40.95
C PRO A 107 -21.30 -27.11 -40.37
N ALA A 108 -21.66 -27.38 -39.11
CA ALA A 108 -21.31 -28.62 -38.43
C ALA A 108 -22.47 -29.62 -38.56
N PHE A 109 -22.30 -30.66 -39.37
CA PHE A 109 -23.30 -31.72 -39.54
C PHE A 109 -23.10 -32.83 -38.49
N SER A 110 -24.20 -33.37 -37.96
CA SER A 110 -24.18 -34.54 -37.09
C SER A 110 -25.00 -35.66 -37.73
N MET A 111 -24.49 -36.89 -37.71
CA MET A 111 -25.20 -38.07 -38.23
C MET A 111 -26.43 -38.43 -37.39
N LEU A 112 -26.46 -37.98 -36.14
CA LEU A 112 -27.59 -38.12 -35.23
C LEU A 112 -28.36 -36.80 -35.14
N GLY A 113 -29.69 -36.89 -34.99
CA GLY A 113 -30.54 -35.74 -34.74
C GLY A 113 -30.12 -35.04 -33.45
N ARG A 114 -29.84 -33.73 -33.53
CA ARG A 114 -29.65 -32.88 -32.35
C ARG A 114 -31.01 -32.66 -31.67
N HIS A 115 -31.49 -33.68 -30.96
CA HIS A 115 -32.55 -33.47 -30.01
C HIS A 115 -31.91 -32.91 -28.74
N ASN A 116 -32.34 -31.73 -28.33
CA ASN A 116 -32.23 -31.38 -26.93
C ASN A 116 -33.05 -32.46 -26.21
N LEU A 117 -32.38 -33.44 -25.61
CA LEU A 117 -33.00 -34.29 -24.60
C LEU A 117 -33.75 -33.33 -23.68
N PRO A 118 -35.09 -33.42 -23.56
CA PRO A 118 -35.80 -32.69 -22.53
C PRO A 118 -35.13 -33.14 -21.24
N ARG A 119 -34.26 -32.29 -20.69
CA ARG A 119 -33.67 -32.53 -19.39
C ARG A 119 -34.87 -32.71 -18.49
N ASP A 120 -34.95 -33.87 -17.84
CA ASP A 120 -36.12 -34.28 -17.07
C ASP A 120 -36.39 -33.22 -15.99
N SER A 121 -37.15 -32.20 -16.35
CA SER A 121 -37.57 -31.09 -15.49
C SER A 121 -38.75 -31.53 -14.61
N THR A 122 -39.09 -32.81 -14.69
CA THR A 122 -39.99 -33.44 -13.73
C THR A 122 -39.27 -33.43 -12.39
N LYS A 123 -39.69 -32.53 -11.51
CA LYS A 123 -39.38 -32.61 -10.08
C LYS A 123 -40.00 -33.90 -9.57
N LYS A 124 -39.27 -35.00 -9.60
CA LYS A 124 -39.69 -36.28 -9.01
C LYS A 124 -39.55 -36.12 -7.49
N PRO A 125 -40.66 -35.98 -6.75
CA PRO A 125 -40.56 -35.84 -5.30
C PRO A 125 -39.97 -37.13 -4.72
N GLY A 126 -39.10 -37.00 -3.72
CA GLY A 126 -38.52 -38.14 -3.02
C GLY A 126 -39.58 -38.98 -2.27
N PRO A 127 -39.21 -40.18 -1.81
CA PRO A 127 -40.09 -40.97 -0.94
C PRO A 127 -40.46 -40.14 0.30
N GLY A 128 -41.75 -40.03 0.60
CA GLY A 128 -42.28 -39.20 1.70
C GLY A 128 -42.63 -37.75 1.33
N THR A 129 -42.26 -37.27 0.14
CA THR A 129 -42.63 -35.92 -0.33
C THR A 129 -44.00 -35.88 -1.04
N TYR A 130 -44.57 -37.06 -1.32
CA TYR A 130 -45.91 -37.20 -1.90
C TYR A 130 -46.99 -36.89 -0.85
N ASN A 131 -47.75 -35.82 -1.05
CA ASN A 131 -48.88 -35.42 -0.19
C ASN A 131 -50.20 -35.41 -0.99
N PRO A 132 -50.84 -36.57 -1.23
CA PRO A 132 -52.04 -36.67 -2.07
C PRO A 132 -53.22 -35.85 -1.51
N GLU A 133 -53.29 -35.68 -0.19
CA GLU A 133 -54.34 -34.88 0.47
C GLU A 133 -54.28 -33.38 0.14
N ARG A 134 -53.14 -32.90 -0.38
CA ARG A 134 -52.90 -31.49 -0.70
C ARG A 134 -53.04 -31.17 -2.20
N VAL A 135 -53.43 -32.15 -3.02
CA VAL A 135 -53.55 -31.97 -4.47
C VAL A 135 -54.89 -31.32 -4.81
N THR A 136 -54.90 -30.00 -4.97
CA THR A 136 -56.08 -29.21 -5.39
C THR A 136 -56.01 -28.70 -6.83
N VAL A 137 -54.89 -28.94 -7.51
CA VAL A 137 -54.63 -28.39 -8.87
C VAL A 137 -55.45 -29.09 -9.95
N HIS A 138 -55.66 -30.41 -9.84
CA HIS A 138 -56.37 -31.21 -10.85
C HIS A 138 -57.60 -31.94 -10.31
N LYS A 139 -57.82 -31.90 -8.99
CA LYS A 139 -58.92 -32.59 -8.32
C LYS A 139 -59.51 -31.66 -7.26
N ALA A 140 -60.82 -31.72 -7.08
CA ALA A 140 -61.48 -31.03 -5.98
C ALA A 140 -60.98 -31.60 -4.65
N ARG A 141 -60.81 -30.73 -3.65
CA ARG A 141 -60.39 -31.12 -2.30
C ARG A 141 -61.41 -32.11 -1.72
N ALA A 142 -60.94 -33.23 -1.18
CA ALA A 142 -61.80 -34.19 -0.51
C ALA A 142 -62.53 -33.52 0.67
N PRO A 143 -63.79 -33.88 0.94
CA PRO A 143 -64.54 -33.30 2.06
C PRO A 143 -63.83 -33.59 3.38
N ALA A 144 -63.65 -32.53 4.18
CA ALA A 144 -63.07 -32.63 5.51
C ALA A 144 -64.21 -32.66 6.54
N TYR A 145 -64.30 -33.74 7.30
CA TYR A 145 -65.30 -33.90 8.36
C TYR A 145 -64.62 -33.70 9.72
N SER A 146 -65.28 -32.95 10.61
CA SER A 146 -64.91 -32.91 12.02
C SER A 146 -66.04 -33.57 12.81
N LEU A 147 -65.68 -34.53 13.66
CA LEU A 147 -66.62 -35.11 14.61
C LEU A 147 -66.57 -34.25 15.87
N GLY A 148 -67.40 -33.21 15.90
CA GLY A 148 -67.67 -32.48 17.14
C GLY A 148 -68.60 -33.31 18.04
N ILE A 149 -68.31 -33.35 19.35
CA ILE A 149 -69.26 -33.89 20.32
C ILE A 149 -70.45 -32.94 20.38
N ARG A 150 -71.64 -33.40 19.94
CA ARG A 150 -72.88 -32.67 20.17
C ARG A 150 -73.38 -33.04 21.57
N HIS A 151 -73.23 -32.12 22.52
CA HIS A 151 -73.90 -32.24 23.81
C HIS A 151 -75.43 -32.27 23.58
N SER A 152 -76.15 -33.09 24.34
CA SER A 152 -77.61 -33.20 24.24
C SER A 152 -78.27 -31.86 24.56
N GLU A 153 -79.32 -31.47 23.83
CA GLU A 153 -80.08 -30.23 24.10
C GLU A 153 -80.65 -30.18 25.53
N PHE A 154 -80.84 -31.36 26.13
CA PHE A 154 -81.16 -31.53 27.55
C PHE A 154 -79.88 -31.67 28.38
N VAL A 155 -79.09 -30.60 28.48
CA VAL A 155 -78.15 -30.48 29.60
C VAL A 155 -78.97 -30.01 30.79
N THR A 156 -79.15 -30.88 31.78
CA THR A 156 -79.79 -30.49 33.04
C THR A 156 -78.93 -29.42 33.71
N PRO A 157 -79.43 -28.19 33.95
CA PRO A 157 -78.68 -27.25 34.75
C PRO A 157 -78.52 -27.82 36.16
N LEU A 158 -77.32 -27.73 36.70
CA LEU A 158 -77.02 -28.17 38.06
C LEU A 158 -77.73 -27.21 39.03
N VAL A 159 -78.92 -27.58 39.49
CA VAL A 159 -79.66 -26.81 40.50
C VAL A 159 -79.08 -27.13 41.86
N VAL A 160 -78.18 -26.25 42.31
CA VAL A 160 -77.64 -26.32 43.68
C VAL A 160 -78.63 -25.61 44.59
N ILE A 161 -79.26 -26.36 45.49
CA ILE A 161 -80.05 -25.77 46.58
C ILE A 161 -79.03 -25.31 47.63
N VAL A 162 -78.71 -24.03 47.60
CA VAL A 162 -77.92 -23.40 48.66
C VAL A 162 -78.84 -23.34 49.89
N SER A 163 -78.43 -24.02 50.96
CA SER A 163 -79.04 -23.85 52.28
C SER A 163 -78.39 -22.63 52.92
N ASP A 164 -79.20 -21.73 53.49
CA ASP A 164 -78.72 -20.54 54.23
C ASP A 164 -77.67 -20.88 55.30
#